data_AF-A0A8T5H2I4-F1
#
_entry.id   AF-A0A8T5H2I4-F1
#
_cell.length_a   1.000
_cell.length_b   1.000
_cell.length_c   1.000
_cell.angle_alpha   90.00
_cell.angle_beta   90.00
_cell.angle_gamma   90.00
#
_symmetry.space_group_name_H-M   'P 1'
#
loop_
_entity.id
_entity.type
_entity.pdbx_description
1 polymer ?
#
loop_
_entity_poly.entity_id
_entity_poly.type
_entity_poly.pdbx_seq_one_letter_code
_entity_poly.pdbx_strand_id
1 'polypeptide(L)'
;MAKEILWKGRTEEEAKNMEMKEFMELVSSRQRRSLKRGFTDAQKRLMKKIEADDQNIKTHCRDVVITPIMLGKTLKIYTGKEFVPLIITLEMLGHSLGEFAHTRKSVSHSAAGVGATRSSKAVSAR
;
A
#
# COMPACT_ATOMS: atom_id res chain seq x y z
N MET A 1 20.01 18.53 -8.99
CA MET A 1 19.02 18.25 -10.06
C MET A 1 18.06 17.19 -9.52
N ALA A 2 16.76 17.45 -9.50
CA ALA A 2 15.78 16.47 -9.04
C ALA A 2 15.76 15.29 -10.02
N LYS A 3 15.85 14.06 -9.51
CA LYS A 3 15.78 12.86 -10.34
C LYS A 3 14.32 12.68 -10.78
N GLU A 4 14.09 12.66 -12.09
CA GLU A 4 12.78 12.31 -12.63
C GLU A 4 12.47 10.85 -12.31
N ILE A 5 11.42 10.64 -11.54
CA ILE A 5 10.95 9.30 -11.18
C ILE A 5 10.01 8.85 -12.30
N LEU A 6 10.36 7.76 -12.98
CA LEU A 6 9.58 7.20 -14.08
C LEU A 6 9.06 5.81 -13.67
N TRP A 7 7.78 5.55 -13.91
CA TRP A 7 7.23 4.20 -13.77
C TRP A 7 7.08 3.58 -15.14
N LYS A 8 7.90 2.56 -15.44
CA LYS A 8 7.95 1.87 -16.75
C LYS A 8 8.09 2.86 -17.93
N GLY A 9 8.88 3.91 -17.73
CA GLY A 9 9.13 4.96 -18.72
C GLY A 9 8.07 6.05 -18.79
N ARG A 10 7.07 6.06 -17.90
CA ARG A 10 6.00 7.06 -17.87
C ARG A 10 6.17 8.07 -16.74
N THR A 11 5.73 9.29 -17.01
CA THR A 11 5.64 10.38 -16.02
C THR A 11 4.40 10.23 -15.14
N GLU A 12 4.28 11.08 -14.12
CA GLU A 12 3.14 11.06 -13.19
C GLU A 12 1.80 11.36 -13.89
N GLU A 13 1.80 12.35 -14.78
CA GLU A 13 0.60 12.80 -15.49
C GLU A 13 0.14 11.77 -16.53
N GLU A 14 1.09 11.21 -17.27
CA GLU A 14 0.83 10.10 -18.19
C GLU A 14 0.26 8.90 -17.45
N ALA A 15 0.80 8.58 -16.27
CA ALA A 15 0.33 7.47 -15.48
C ALA A 15 -1.12 7.67 -15.02
N LYS A 16 -1.49 8.86 -14.52
CA LYS A 16 -2.87 9.19 -14.10
C LYS A 16 -3.89 9.05 -15.23
N ASN A 17 -3.50 9.39 -16.46
CA ASN A 17 -4.38 9.37 -17.62
C ASN A 17 -4.45 8.00 -18.31
N MET A 18 -3.67 7.00 -17.88
CA MET A 18 -3.69 5.66 -18.48
C MET A 18 -5.05 4.98 -18.31
N GLU A 19 -5.48 4.28 -19.37
CA GLU A 19 -6.63 3.39 -19.26
C GLU A 19 -6.32 2.16 -18.40
N MET A 20 -7.35 1.64 -17.72
CA MET A 20 -7.20 0.45 -16.88
C MET A 20 -6.73 -0.79 -17.67
N LYS A 21 -7.11 -0.91 -18.96
CA LYS A 21 -6.69 -2.02 -19.83
C LYS A 21 -5.19 -2.00 -20.08
N GLU A 22 -4.65 -0.85 -20.46
CA GLU A 22 -3.22 -0.64 -20.66
C GLU A 22 -2.43 -0.87 -19.36
N PHE A 23 -2.95 -0.36 -18.24
CA PHE A 23 -2.38 -0.61 -16.92
C PHE A 23 -2.28 -2.10 -16.59
N MET A 24 -3.33 -2.89 -16.88
CA MET A 24 -3.34 -4.32 -16.62
C MET A 24 -2.26 -5.08 -17.39
N GLU A 25 -1.96 -4.69 -18.63
CA GLU A 25 -0.91 -5.32 -19.44
C GLU A 25 0.49 -5.04 -18.91
N LEU A 26 0.70 -3.86 -18.33
CA LEU A 26 2.00 -3.50 -17.79
C LEU A 26 2.29 -4.20 -16.47
N VAL A 27 1.29 -4.43 -15.60
CA VAL A 27 1.50 -4.97 -14.25
C VAL A 27 1.81 -6.48 -14.25
N SER A 28 2.47 -6.97 -13.20
CA SER A 28 2.76 -8.38 -12.94
C SER A 28 1.51 -9.27 -12.92
N SER A 29 1.72 -10.56 -13.23
CA SER A 29 0.67 -11.55 -13.47
C SER A 29 -0.35 -11.70 -12.33
N ARG A 30 0.10 -11.61 -11.07
CA ARG A 30 -0.79 -11.75 -9.90
C ARG A 30 -1.80 -10.60 -9.82
N GLN A 31 -1.33 -9.38 -9.96
CA GLN A 31 -2.16 -8.18 -9.89
C GLN A 31 -3.03 -8.04 -11.15
N ARG A 32 -2.52 -8.39 -12.33
CA ARG A 32 -3.33 -8.53 -13.55
C ARG A 32 -4.48 -9.50 -13.36
N ARG A 33 -4.23 -10.67 -12.76
CA ARG A 33 -5.28 -11.65 -12.42
C ARG A 33 -6.31 -11.07 -11.45
N SER A 34 -5.87 -10.33 -10.44
CA SER A 34 -6.78 -9.70 -9.47
C SER A 34 -7.70 -8.69 -10.15
N LEU A 35 -7.14 -7.80 -10.98
CA LEU A 35 -7.91 -6.81 -11.72
C LEU A 35 -8.87 -7.46 -12.73
N LYS A 36 -8.44 -8.53 -13.41
CA LYS A 36 -9.30 -9.29 -14.35
C LYS A 36 -10.46 -10.00 -13.66
N ARG A 37 -10.27 -10.47 -12.43
CA ARG A 37 -11.34 -11.07 -11.61
C ARG A 37 -12.31 -10.03 -11.07
N GLY A 38 -11.91 -8.77 -11.02
CA GLY A 38 -12.71 -7.65 -10.56
C GLY A 38 -12.59 -7.39 -9.06
N PHE A 39 -13.19 -6.28 -8.63
CA PHE A 39 -13.17 -5.83 -7.24
C PHE A 39 -14.27 -6.47 -6.39
N THR A 40 -13.94 -6.79 -5.15
CA THR A 40 -14.97 -7.15 -4.15
C THR A 40 -15.78 -5.92 -3.72
N ASP A 41 -16.93 -6.13 -3.09
CA ASP A 41 -17.81 -5.01 -2.74
C ASP A 41 -17.17 -4.04 -1.73
N ALA A 42 -16.32 -4.55 -0.84
CA ALA A 42 -15.54 -3.70 0.07
C ALA A 42 -14.55 -2.81 -0.69
N GLN A 43 -13.93 -3.35 -1.74
CA GLN A 43 -12.98 -2.60 -2.58
C GLN A 43 -13.70 -1.58 -3.47
N LYS A 44 -14.90 -1.91 -3.99
CA LYS A 44 -15.73 -0.94 -4.71
C LYS A 44 -16.10 0.27 -3.83
N ARG A 45 -16.42 0.04 -2.56
CA ARG A 45 -16.67 1.14 -1.60
C ARG A 45 -15.45 2.02 -1.40
N LEU A 46 -14.25 1.43 -1.37
CA LEU A 46 -13.00 2.17 -1.31
C LEU A 46 -12.77 3.00 -2.58
N MET A 47 -12.98 2.43 -3.77
CA MET A 47 -12.86 3.16 -5.04
C MET A 47 -13.81 4.37 -5.09
N LYS A 48 -15.06 4.22 -4.64
CA LYS A 48 -16.02 5.34 -4.58
C LYS A 48 -15.55 6.46 -3.66
N LYS A 49 -14.98 6.14 -2.49
CA LYS A 49 -14.43 7.14 -1.56
C LYS A 49 -13.21 7.86 -2.15
N ILE A 50 -12.41 7.11 -2.91
CA ILE A 50 -11.27 7.65 -3.62
C ILE A 50 -11.73 8.61 -4.72
N GLU A 51 -12.74 8.26 -5.50
CA GLU A 51 -13.30 9.13 -6.54
C GLU A 51 -13.96 10.39 -5.95
N ALA A 52 -14.56 10.30 -4.76
CA ALA A 52 -15.17 11.41 -4.06
C ALA A 52 -14.16 12.39 -3.40
N ASP A 53 -12.85 12.11 -3.47
CA ASP A 53 -11.78 12.90 -2.84
C ASP A 53 -12.02 13.19 -1.35
N ASP A 54 -12.51 12.18 -0.62
CA ASP A 54 -12.66 12.27 0.83
C ASP A 54 -11.31 12.57 1.51
N GLN A 55 -11.27 13.53 2.44
CA GLN A 55 -10.04 13.87 3.17
C GLN A 55 -9.53 12.74 4.08
N ASN A 56 -10.37 11.76 4.42
CA ASN A 56 -10.06 10.73 5.41
C ASN A 56 -10.39 9.32 4.91
N ILE A 57 -9.62 8.85 3.92
CA ILE A 57 -9.82 7.52 3.34
C ILE A 57 -9.16 6.46 4.23
N LYS A 58 -9.96 5.80 5.07
CA LYS A 58 -9.54 4.66 5.89
C LYS A 58 -9.90 3.35 5.20
N THR A 59 -8.97 2.40 5.19
CA THR A 59 -9.17 1.09 4.56
C THR A 59 -8.70 -0.08 5.43
N HIS A 60 -9.54 -1.12 5.46
CA HIS A 60 -9.16 -2.47 5.91
C HIS A 60 -8.77 -3.39 4.74
N CYS A 61 -9.08 -2.99 3.50
CA CYS A 61 -8.77 -3.76 2.30
C CYS A 61 -7.29 -3.56 1.96
N ARG A 62 -6.48 -4.56 2.28
CA ARG A 62 -5.02 -4.58 2.09
C ARG A 62 -4.58 -5.32 0.83
N ASP A 63 -5.49 -6.05 0.21
CA ASP A 63 -5.28 -6.88 -0.98
C ASP A 63 -5.44 -6.10 -2.30
N VAL A 64 -6.01 -4.90 -2.23
CA VAL A 64 -6.23 -4.01 -3.36
C VAL A 64 -4.91 -3.63 -4.03
N VAL A 65 -4.90 -3.70 -5.36
CA VAL A 65 -3.80 -3.23 -6.20
C VAL A 65 -3.87 -1.71 -6.30
N ILE A 66 -2.74 -1.03 -6.14
CA ILE A 66 -2.65 0.41 -6.32
C ILE A 66 -2.81 0.73 -7.81
N THR A 67 -3.90 1.41 -8.14
CA THR A 67 -4.25 1.84 -9.49
C THR A 67 -3.87 3.31 -9.72
N PRO A 68 -3.73 3.75 -10.98
CA PRO A 68 -3.33 5.13 -11.28
C PRO A 68 -4.25 6.22 -10.69
N ILE A 69 -5.54 5.93 -10.52
CA ILE A 69 -6.53 6.83 -9.91
C ILE A 69 -6.15 7.21 -8.47
N MET A 70 -5.41 6.35 -7.77
CA MET A 70 -5.05 6.56 -6.37
C MET A 70 -3.80 7.44 -6.20
N LEU A 71 -3.13 7.80 -7.28
CA LEU A 71 -1.84 8.45 -7.23
C LEU A 71 -1.95 9.88 -6.69
N GLY A 72 -1.09 10.23 -5.73
CA GLY A 72 -1.14 11.51 -5.01
C GLY A 72 -2.16 11.57 -3.87
N LYS A 73 -2.95 10.51 -3.65
CA LYS A 73 -3.95 10.46 -2.57
C LYS A 73 -3.35 9.88 -1.29
N THR A 74 -3.87 10.35 -0.16
CA THR A 74 -3.48 9.86 1.17
C THR A 74 -4.44 8.78 1.65
N LEU A 75 -3.96 7.54 1.77
CA LEU A 75 -4.74 6.41 2.29
C LEU A 75 -4.27 6.01 3.68
N LYS A 76 -5.21 5.69 4.56
CA LYS A 76 -4.96 5.18 5.90
C LYS A 76 -5.20 3.68 5.93
N ILE A 77 -4.13 2.89 5.97
CA ILE A 77 -4.17 1.43 5.89
C ILE A 77 -4.17 0.81 7.28
N TYR A 78 -5.12 -0.08 7.56
CA TYR A 78 -5.19 -0.78 8.83
C TYR A 78 -4.09 -1.84 8.96
N THR A 79 -3.36 -1.84 10.08
CA THR A 79 -2.30 -2.83 10.38
C THR A 79 -2.74 -3.92 11.36
N GLY A 80 -3.96 -3.85 11.88
CA GLY A 80 -4.46 -4.75 12.94
C GLY A 80 -4.57 -4.09 14.31
N LYS A 81 -3.94 -2.92 14.49
CA LYS A 81 -4.01 -2.11 15.71
C LYS A 81 -4.31 -0.64 15.39
N GLU A 82 -3.64 -0.09 14.38
CA GLU A 82 -3.74 1.32 14.02
C GLU A 82 -3.86 1.49 12.52
N PHE A 83 -4.18 2.72 12.11
CA PHE A 83 -4.25 3.11 10.71
C PHE A 83 -3.01 3.92 10.35
N VAL A 84 -2.16 3.36 9.48
CA VAL A 84 -0.95 4.02 9.01
C VAL A 84 -1.30 4.89 7.80
N PRO A 85 -1.08 6.22 7.86
CA PRO A 85 -1.25 7.08 6.69
C PRO A 85 -0.12 6.86 5.69
N LEU A 86 -0.47 6.70 4.43
CA LEU A 86 0.44 6.51 3.30
C LEU A 86 0.00 7.44 2.17
N ILE A 87 0.93 8.26 1.67
CA ILE A 87 0.75 9.02 0.43
C ILE A 87 1.24 8.14 -0.71
N ILE A 88 0.38 7.92 -1.71
CA ILE A 88 0.73 7.06 -2.84
C ILE A 88 1.62 7.80 -3.82
N THR A 89 2.83 7.29 -4.00
CA THR A 89 3.80 7.77 -4.98
C THR A 89 3.77 6.92 -6.25
N LEU A 90 4.39 7.42 -7.31
CA LEU A 90 4.43 6.78 -8.63
C LEU A 90 5.08 5.38 -8.61
N GLU A 91 6.12 5.18 -7.79
CA GLU A 91 6.83 3.89 -7.67
C GLU A 91 5.95 2.78 -7.08
N MET A 92 4.90 3.13 -6.35
CA MET A 92 4.00 2.18 -5.69
C MET A 92 2.97 1.57 -6.66
N LEU A 93 2.87 2.08 -7.90
CA LEU A 93 1.89 1.59 -8.87
C LEU A 93 2.10 0.10 -9.20
N GLY A 94 1.01 -0.66 -9.16
CA GLY A 94 1.02 -2.11 -9.42
C GLY A 94 1.39 -2.99 -8.23
N HIS A 95 1.75 -2.41 -7.08
CA HIS A 95 1.91 -3.14 -5.83
C HIS A 95 0.57 -3.29 -5.10
N SER A 96 0.48 -4.23 -4.15
CA SER A 96 -0.68 -4.34 -3.26
C SER A 96 -0.55 -3.35 -2.09
N LEU A 97 -1.66 -2.71 -1.68
CA LEU A 97 -1.66 -1.74 -0.57
C LEU A 97 -1.07 -2.29 0.73
N GLY A 98 -1.28 -3.58 1.01
CA GLY A 98 -0.77 -4.24 2.20
C GLY A 98 0.76 -4.34 2.27
N GLU A 99 1.47 -4.21 1.16
CA GLU A 99 2.95 -4.26 1.14
C GLU A 99 3.56 -3.07 1.89
N PHE A 100 2.89 -1.92 1.88
CA PHE A 100 3.40 -0.67 2.47
C PHE A 100 3.07 -0.52 3.95
N ALA A 101 2.25 -1.40 4.52
CA ALA A 101 1.81 -1.32 5.90
C ALA A 101 2.13 -2.61 6.65
N HIS A 102 3.26 -2.64 7.34
CA HIS A 102 3.72 -3.81 8.09
C HIS A 102 2.74 -4.17 9.22
N THR A 103 2.34 -5.44 9.30
CA THR A 103 1.40 -5.93 10.34
C THR A 103 2.11 -6.40 11.61
N ARG A 104 3.41 -6.66 11.51
CA ARG A 104 4.25 -7.13 12.62
C ARG A 104 5.33 -6.10 12.87
N LYS A 105 5.72 -5.96 14.13
CA LYS A 105 6.91 -5.18 14.49
C LYS A 105 8.15 -5.97 14.09
N SER A 106 9.17 -5.29 13.57
CA SER A 106 10.50 -5.87 13.47
C SER A 106 11.01 -6.19 14.88
N VAL A 107 11.54 -7.39 15.04
CA VAL A 107 12.20 -7.81 16.28
C VAL A 107 13.68 -7.98 15.97
N SER A 108 14.55 -7.35 16.75
CA SER A 108 15.98 -7.58 16.72
C SER A 108 16.36 -8.54 17.84
N HIS A 109 17.15 -9.56 17.52
CA HIS A 109 17.77 -10.42 18.53
C HIS A 109 18.88 -9.63 19.20
N SER A 110 18.54 -8.93 20.27
CA SER A 110 19.49 -8.21 21.12
C SER A 110 19.75 -9.02 22.39
N ALA A 111 20.62 -8.50 23.28
CA ALA A 111 20.83 -9.11 24.59
C ALA A 111 19.50 -9.31 25.34
N ALA A 112 19.45 -10.34 26.20
CA ALA A 112 18.28 -10.64 27.02
C ALA A 112 17.80 -9.38 27.76
N GLY A 113 16.51 -9.03 27.63
CA GLY A 113 15.90 -7.89 28.30
C GLY A 113 15.82 -6.59 27.48
N VAL A 114 16.69 -6.36 26.49
CA VAL A 114 16.64 -5.15 25.65
C VAL A 114 15.95 -5.47 24.33
N GLY A 115 14.78 -4.87 24.05
CA GLY A 115 14.02 -5.12 22.81
C GLY A 115 13.29 -6.47 22.75
N ALA A 116 13.24 -7.18 23.88
CA ALA A 116 12.67 -8.52 24.02
C ALA A 116 11.13 -8.58 23.83
N THR A 117 10.64 -9.70 23.30
CA THR A 117 9.20 -10.04 23.29
C THR A 117 8.69 -10.23 24.72
N ARG A 118 7.35 -10.29 24.88
CA ARG A 118 6.69 -10.36 26.20
C ARG A 118 7.20 -11.48 27.12
N SER A 119 7.81 -12.52 26.55
CA SER A 119 8.41 -13.67 27.25
C SER A 119 9.77 -13.40 27.89
N SER A 120 10.62 -12.55 27.30
CA SER A 120 11.95 -12.23 27.84
C SER A 120 12.02 -10.87 28.54
N LYS A 121 10.88 -10.18 28.67
CA LYS A 121 10.77 -8.90 29.40
C LYS A 121 11.19 -9.01 30.87
N ALA A 122 11.05 -10.18 31.48
CA ALA A 122 11.39 -10.42 32.88
C ALA A 122 12.87 -10.80 33.12
N VAL A 123 13.62 -11.10 32.05
CA VAL A 123 15.04 -11.43 32.15
C VAL A 123 15.83 -10.16 31.84
N SER A 124 16.29 -9.47 32.88
CA SER A 124 17.23 -8.36 32.73
C SER A 124 18.58 -8.90 32.28
N ALA A 125 19.22 -8.28 31.29
CA ALA A 125 20.67 -8.37 31.16
C ALA A 125 21.26 -7.96 32.52
N ARG A 126 22.03 -8.85 33.14
CA ARG A 126 23.02 -8.42 34.12
C ARG A 126 24.14 -7.70 33.40
#